data_AF-A0A7J0DTE0-F1
#
_entry.id   AF-A0A7J0DTE0-F1
#
_cell.length_a   1.000
_cell.length_b   1.000
_cell.length_c   1.000
_cell.angle_alpha   90.00
_cell.angle_beta   90.00
_cell.angle_gamma   90.00
#
_symmetry.space_group_name_H-M   'P 1'
#
loop_
_entity.id
_entity.type
_entity.pdbx_description
1 polymer ?
#
loop_
_entity_poly.entity_id
_entity_poly.type
_entity_poly.pdbx_seq_one_letter_code
_entity_poly.pdbx_strand_id
1 'polypeptide(L)'
;MDSKDSSLSSSSSMAGSRDAEEGGVLPAAAALAKDASVAFHSGKFAECVDLLNQLLQKKETDPKILHNIAVGRYFQDGCSDPRKLLEVLNNVKVCVNMVLRHRGS
;
A
#
# COMPACT_ATOMS: atom_id res chain seq x y z
N MET A 1 8.26 41.54 30.35
CA MET A 1 8.26 40.07 30.51
C MET A 1 7.10 39.58 29.69
N ASP A 2 7.34 39.46 28.39
CA ASP A 2 6.30 39.32 27.39
C ASP A 2 6.39 37.88 26.88
N SER A 3 5.40 37.09 27.28
CA SER A 3 5.38 35.65 27.12
C SER A 3 5.21 35.27 25.65
N LYS A 4 6.11 34.39 25.23
CA LYS A 4 6.26 33.74 23.94
C LYS A 4 5.08 32.80 23.64
N ASP A 5 4.19 33.16 22.72
CA ASP A 5 3.40 32.19 21.97
C ASP A 5 4.11 31.85 20.63
N SER A 6 3.50 30.96 19.84
CA SER A 6 3.97 30.49 18.54
C SER A 6 4.93 29.30 18.62
N SER A 7 4.39 28.19 19.15
CA SER A 7 4.84 26.86 18.75
C SER A 7 4.19 26.47 17.43
N LEU A 8 5.05 26.17 16.46
CA LEU A 8 4.75 25.72 15.11
C LEU A 8 4.33 24.24 15.08
N SER A 9 3.58 23.91 14.02
CA SER A 9 3.42 22.58 13.40
C SER A 9 2.41 21.66 14.09
N SER A 10 1.34 21.26 13.41
CA SER A 10 1.51 20.24 12.37
C SER A 10 0.54 20.48 11.21
N SER A 11 1.09 20.92 10.08
CA SER A 11 0.48 20.67 8.79
C SER A 11 0.43 19.15 8.60
N SER A 12 -0.77 18.57 8.66
CA SER A 12 -1.01 17.24 8.11
C SER A 12 -0.80 17.34 6.60
N SER A 13 0.45 17.13 6.18
CA SER A 13 0.81 17.00 4.78
C SER A 13 -0.04 15.89 4.18
N MET A 14 -0.90 16.33 3.26
CA MET A 14 -1.64 15.52 2.31
C MET A 14 -0.82 14.30 1.92
N ALA A 15 -1.22 13.11 2.39
CA ALA A 15 -0.90 11.88 1.69
C ALA A 15 -1.80 11.84 0.45
N GLY A 16 -1.55 12.78 -0.46
CA GLY A 16 -1.98 12.65 -1.84
C GLY A 16 -1.33 11.39 -2.34
N SER A 17 -2.13 10.32 -2.44
CA SER A 17 -1.82 9.17 -3.26
C SER A 17 -1.56 9.75 -4.64
N ARG A 18 -0.27 9.94 -4.96
CA ARG A 18 0.16 10.25 -6.30
C ARG A 18 -0.20 9.00 -7.10
N ASP A 19 -1.36 9.05 -7.73
CA ASP A 19 -1.73 8.18 -8.83
C ASP A 19 -0.66 8.37 -9.89
N ALA A 20 0.36 7.51 -9.80
CA ALA A 20 1.32 7.32 -10.86
C ALA A 20 0.54 6.62 -11.97
N GLU A 21 0.04 7.46 -12.87
CA GLU A 21 -0.34 7.14 -14.24
C GLU A 21 0.72 6.19 -14.82
N GLU A 22 0.36 4.91 -14.99
CA GLU A 22 1.10 3.97 -15.82
C GLU A 22 0.09 3.25 -16.71
N GLY A 23 0.28 3.46 -18.00
CA GLY A 23 -0.69 3.18 -19.06
C GLY A 23 -1.09 1.71 -19.15
N GLY A 24 -2.35 1.49 -19.50
CA GLY A 24 -2.84 0.18 -19.94
C GLY A 24 -3.39 -0.74 -18.85
N VAL A 25 -3.84 -0.20 -17.71
CA VAL A 25 -4.60 -1.02 -16.74
C VAL A 25 -5.96 -1.36 -17.34
N LEU A 26 -6.16 -2.64 -17.68
CA LEU A 26 -7.48 -3.17 -18.07
C LEU A 26 -8.55 -2.61 -17.11
N PRO A 27 -9.68 -2.06 -17.58
CA PRO A 27 -10.67 -1.40 -16.73
C PRO A 27 -11.10 -2.23 -15.50
N ALA A 28 -11.10 -3.56 -15.64
CA ALA A 28 -11.37 -4.51 -14.57
C ALA A 28 -10.33 -4.51 -13.43
N ALA A 29 -9.05 -4.27 -13.72
CA ALA A 29 -7.99 -4.16 -12.72
C ALA A 29 -8.06 -2.83 -11.96
N ALA A 30 -8.43 -1.74 -12.64
CA ALA A 30 -8.65 -0.45 -11.98
C ALA A 30 -9.88 -0.50 -11.04
N ALA A 31 -10.96 -1.17 -11.46
CA ALA A 31 -12.13 -1.39 -10.63
C ALA A 31 -11.78 -2.19 -9.35
N LEU A 32 -11.07 -3.32 -9.49
CA LEU A 32 -10.63 -4.13 -8.35
C LEU A 32 -9.73 -3.36 -7.38
N ALA A 33 -8.81 -2.51 -7.88
CA ALA A 33 -7.98 -1.67 -7.03
C ALA A 33 -8.80 -0.64 -6.25
N LYS A 34 -9.81 -0.05 -6.89
CA LYS A 34 -10.72 0.91 -6.26
C LYS A 34 -11.59 0.23 -5.19
N ASP A 35 -12.15 -0.94 -5.50
CA ASP A 35 -12.98 -1.70 -4.57
C ASP A 35 -12.17 -2.18 -3.36
N ALA A 36 -10.92 -2.63 -3.58
CA ALA A 36 -10.00 -2.98 -2.49
C ALA A 36 -9.73 -1.78 -1.57
N SER A 37 -9.55 -0.59 -2.14
CA SER A 37 -9.39 0.64 -1.37
C SER A 37 -10.63 0.94 -0.52
N VAL A 38 -11.84 0.82 -1.10
CA VAL A 38 -13.10 1.05 -0.37
C VAL A 38 -13.27 0.03 0.78
N ALA A 39 -12.98 -1.25 0.53
CA ALA A 39 -13.05 -2.31 1.53
C ALA A 39 -12.07 -2.04 2.70
N PHE A 40 -10.85 -1.60 2.40
CA PHE A 40 -9.84 -1.24 3.41
C PHE A 40 -10.31 -0.09 4.31
N HIS A 41 -10.76 1.01 3.73
CA HIS A 41 -11.23 2.17 4.51
C HIS A 41 -12.53 1.90 5.27
N SER A 42 -13.30 0.90 4.85
CA SER A 42 -14.50 0.42 5.55
C SER A 42 -14.20 -0.59 6.67
N GLY A 43 -12.92 -0.94 6.90
CA GLY A 43 -12.50 -1.92 7.90
C GLY A 43 -12.73 -3.37 7.50
N LYS A 44 -13.12 -3.64 6.25
CA LYS A 44 -13.37 -4.98 5.70
C LYS A 44 -12.08 -5.56 5.14
N PHE A 45 -11.13 -5.84 6.03
CA PHE A 45 -9.77 -6.22 5.64
C PHE A 45 -9.68 -7.56 4.90
N ALA A 46 -10.53 -8.53 5.25
CA ALA A 46 -10.61 -9.80 4.52
C ALA A 46 -11.04 -9.60 3.05
N GLU A 47 -12.09 -8.80 2.82
CA GLU A 47 -12.59 -8.45 1.48
C GLU A 47 -11.54 -7.68 0.67
N CYS A 48 -10.81 -6.76 1.32
CA CYS A 48 -9.68 -6.07 0.70
C CYS A 48 -8.58 -7.04 0.22
N VAL A 49 -8.17 -7.99 1.08
CA VAL A 49 -7.15 -8.99 0.74
C VAL A 49 -7.60 -9.86 -0.44
N ASP A 50 -8.87 -10.28 -0.47
CA ASP A 50 -9.40 -11.09 -1.57
C ASP A 50 -9.41 -10.33 -2.91
N LEU A 51 -9.85 -9.07 -2.91
CA LEU A 51 -9.83 -8.21 -4.10
C LEU A 51 -8.40 -7.94 -4.60
N LEU A 52 -7.44 -7.76 -3.69
CA LEU A 52 -6.03 -7.59 -4.05
C LEU A 52 -5.39 -8.88 -4.59
N ASN A 53 -5.76 -10.06 -4.08
CA ASN A 53 -5.31 -11.34 -4.65
C ASN A 53 -5.87 -11.54 -6.07
N GLN A 54 -7.13 -11.15 -6.32
CA GLN A 54 -7.72 -11.17 -7.67
C GLN A 54 -7.05 -10.18 -8.62
N LEU A 55 -6.53 -9.06 -8.10
CA LEU A 55 -5.75 -8.09 -8.85
C LEU A 55 -4.34 -8.60 -9.15
N LEU A 56 -3.70 -9.28 -8.17
CA LEU A 56 -2.38 -9.89 -8.32
C LEU A 56 -2.35 -10.96 -9.43
N GLN A 57 -3.44 -11.73 -9.58
CA GLN A 57 -3.61 -12.69 -10.68
C GLN A 57 -3.59 -12.04 -12.07
N LYS A 58 -3.99 -10.76 -12.18
CA LYS A 58 -4.01 -10.00 -13.46
C LYS A 58 -2.72 -9.22 -13.71
N LYS A 59 -1.99 -8.90 -12.64
CA LYS A 59 -0.72 -8.16 -12.64
C LYS A 59 0.27 -8.91 -11.76
N GLU A 60 0.67 -10.08 -12.24
CA GLU A 60 1.59 -10.95 -11.52
C GLU A 60 2.87 -10.15 -11.26
N THR A 61 3.31 -10.09 -10.00
CA THR A 61 4.51 -9.36 -9.51
C THR A 61 4.46 -7.83 -9.35
N ASP A 62 3.28 -7.18 -9.35
CA ASP A 62 3.22 -5.75 -9.00
C ASP A 62 3.55 -5.53 -7.49
N PRO A 63 4.65 -4.81 -7.16
CA PRO A 63 5.09 -4.63 -5.77
C PRO A 63 4.11 -3.81 -4.93
N LYS A 64 3.28 -2.95 -5.55
CA LYS A 64 2.26 -2.16 -4.84
C LYS A 64 1.11 -3.05 -4.39
N ILE A 65 0.71 -4.01 -5.22
CA ILE A 65 -0.33 -4.99 -4.86
C ILE A 65 0.16 -5.86 -3.70
N LEU A 66 1.39 -6.36 -3.77
CA LEU A 66 2.00 -7.17 -2.70
C LEU A 66 2.08 -6.41 -1.38
N HIS A 67 2.49 -5.14 -1.41
CA HIS A 67 2.49 -4.27 -0.23
C HIS A 67 1.08 -4.11 0.36
N ASN A 68 0.08 -3.82 -0.48
CA ASN A 68 -1.29 -3.62 -0.02
C ASN A 68 -1.88 -4.90 0.60
N ILE A 69 -1.56 -6.09 0.08
CA ILE A 69 -1.96 -7.38 0.67
C ILE A 69 -1.36 -7.55 2.06
N ALA A 70 -0.08 -7.20 2.21
CA ALA A 70 0.61 -7.29 3.49
C ALA A 70 -0.04 -6.43 4.56
N VAL A 71 -0.35 -5.17 4.20
CA VAL A 71 -1.05 -4.23 5.07
C VAL A 71 -2.46 -4.74 5.39
N GLY A 72 -3.21 -5.19 4.38
CA GLY A 72 -4.55 -5.76 4.56
C GLY A 72 -4.56 -6.94 5.54
N ARG A 73 -3.63 -7.90 5.40
CA ARG A 73 -3.49 -9.04 6.31
C ARG A 73 -3.12 -8.61 7.73
N TYR A 74 -2.26 -7.62 7.88
CA TYR A 74 -1.88 -7.12 9.19
C TYR A 74 -3.07 -6.55 9.97
N PHE A 75 -3.94 -5.80 9.29
CA PHE A 75 -5.17 -5.27 9.90
C PHE A 75 -6.25 -6.35 10.07
N GLN A 76 -6.33 -7.34 9.18
CA GLN A 76 -7.23 -8.49 9.30
C GLN A 76 -6.95 -9.32 10.56
N ASP A 77 -5.67 -9.56 10.86
CA ASP A 77 -5.23 -10.29 12.06
C ASP A 77 -5.29 -9.42 13.33
N GLY A 78 -5.90 -8.22 13.29
CA GLY A 78 -6.07 -7.34 14.44
C GLY A 78 -4.77 -6.73 14.97
N CYS A 79 -3.76 -6.53 14.11
CA CYS A 79 -2.44 -6.00 14.49
C CYS A 79 -1.73 -6.84 15.57
N SER A 80 -2.01 -8.15 15.61
CA SER A 80 -1.56 -9.05 16.69
C SER A 80 -0.03 -9.17 16.81
N ASP A 81 0.72 -8.99 15.71
CA ASP A 81 2.18 -9.03 15.73
C ASP A 81 2.82 -8.00 14.78
N PRO A 82 3.38 -6.89 15.30
CA PRO A 82 4.02 -5.86 14.49
C PRO A 82 5.28 -6.33 13.75
N ARG A 83 5.88 -7.47 14.13
CA ARG A 83 7.07 -8.02 13.44
C ARG A 83 6.71 -8.59 12.07
N LYS A 84 5.51 -9.17 11.92
CA LYS A 84 5.03 -9.73 10.64
C LYS A 84 4.92 -8.66 9.56
N LEU A 85 4.44 -7.46 9.91
CA LEU A 85 4.38 -6.34 8.96
C LEU A 85 5.79 -5.91 8.54
N LEU A 86 6.71 -5.78 9.50
CA LEU A 86 8.08 -5.37 9.24
C LEU A 86 8.82 -6.35 8.32
N GLU A 87 8.61 -7.66 8.50
CA GLU A 87 9.20 -8.71 7.67
C GLU A 87 8.74 -8.61 6.20
N VAL A 88 7.43 -8.43 5.96
CA VAL A 88 6.91 -8.31 4.60
C VAL A 88 7.38 -7.02 3.93
N LEU A 89 7.42 -5.90 4.66
CA LEU A 89 7.96 -4.64 4.14
C LEU A 89 9.45 -4.76 3.77
N ASN A 90 10.22 -5.53 4.54
CA ASN A 90 11.63 -5.78 4.23
C ASN A 90 11.79 -6.66 2.98
N ASN A 91 10.92 -7.65 2.77
CA ASN A 91 10.91 -8.47 1.55
C ASN A 91 10.56 -7.66 0.30
N VAL A 92 9.61 -6.71 0.40
CA VAL A 92 9.31 -5.78 -0.70
C VAL A 92 10.53 -4.94 -1.09
N LYS A 93 11.32 -4.47 -0.11
CA LYS A 93 12.58 -3.75 -0.36
C LYS A 93 13.60 -4.58 -1.14
N VAL A 94 13.67 -5.89 -0.91
CA VAL A 94 14.57 -6.79 -1.64
C VAL A 94 14.08 -6.97 -3.09
N CYS A 95 12.79 -7.20 -3.31
CA CYS A 95 12.20 -7.28 -4.65
C CYS A 95 12.45 -6.01 -5.48
N VAL A 96 12.25 -4.82 -4.90
CA VAL A 96 12.49 -3.55 -5.60
C VAL A 96 13.96 -3.40 -5.99
N ASN A 97 14.90 -3.77 -5.13
CA ASN A 97 16.33 -3.69 -5.44
C ASN A 97 16.75 -4.67 -6.56
N MET A 98 16.16 -5.86 -6.64
CA MET A 98 16.43 -6.79 -7.75
C MET A 98 15.89 -6.25 -9.08
N VAL A 99 14.68 -5.70 -9.09
CA VAL A 99 14.07 -5.11 -10.29
C VAL A 99 14.86 -3.90 -10.79
N LEU A 100 15.33 -3.04 -9.88
CA LEU A 100 16.17 -1.88 -10.23
C LEU A 100 17.55 -2.28 -10.77
N ARG A 101 18.14 -3.38 -10.29
CA ARG A 101 19.41 -3.89 -10.84
C ARG A 101 19.27 -4.48 -12.24
N HIS A 102 18.11 -5.02 -12.60
CA HIS A 102 17.90 -5.67 -13.90
C HIS A 102 17.54 -4.69 -15.03
N ARG A 103 17.14 -3.45 -14.72
CA ARG A 103 16.85 -2.39 -15.73
C ARG A 103 18.05 -1.49 -16.04
N GLY A 104 19.22 -1.78 -15.46
CA GLY A 104 20.47 -1.03 -15.65
C GLY A 104 21.56 -1.76 -16.44
N SER A 105 21.23 -2.82 -17.19
CA SER A 105 22.15 -3.54 -18.08
C SER A 105 21.63 -3.57 -19.51
#